data_AF-A0A9E2AT49-F1
#
_entry.id   AF-A0A9E2AT49-F1
#
_cell.length_a   1.000
_cell.length_b   1.000
_cell.length_c   1.000
_cell.angle_alpha   90.00
_cell.angle_beta   90.00
_cell.angle_gamma   90.00
#
_symmetry.space_group_name_H-M   'P 1'
#
loop_
_entity.id
_entity.type
_entity.pdbx_description
1 polymer ?
#
loop_
_entity_poly.entity_id
_entity_poly.type
_entity_poly.pdbx_seq_one_letter_code
_entity_poly.pdbx_strand_id
1 'polypeptide(L)'
;MENPIQQWISSDKKLSDLLVEIQSMNKTPVEQAEIAFDRLCEMYELPKMPEDLENNGTEYERSVFEEHSLLKFLAPNDDPRGLVLSSIYHLWKNLVVDYQDIAEKEFGSNIPENCQIEIKGEGINGQVVFPSKEGKSWFDLGCIVNTKLS
;
A
#
# COMPACT_ATOMS: atom_id res chain seq x y z
N MET A 1 -6.33 18.83 -16.61
CA MET A 1 -5.35 17.75 -16.41
C MET A 1 -6.16 16.49 -16.17
N GLU A 2 -6.04 15.48 -17.03
CA GLU A 2 -6.75 14.21 -16.84
C GLU A 2 -6.08 13.45 -15.68
N ASN A 3 -6.90 12.75 -14.87
CA ASN A 3 -6.41 11.95 -13.77
C ASN A 3 -5.61 10.74 -14.33
N PRO A 4 -4.32 10.57 -13.96
CA PRO A 4 -3.48 9.51 -14.52
C PRO A 4 -4.01 8.08 -14.31
N ILE A 5 -4.67 7.82 -13.18
CA ILE A 5 -5.31 6.52 -12.90
C ILE A 5 -6.51 6.32 -13.84
N GLN A 6 -7.31 7.36 -14.07
CA GLN A 6 -8.44 7.26 -15.03
C GLN A 6 -7.94 7.02 -16.46
N GLN A 7 -6.86 7.69 -16.86
CA GLN A 7 -6.22 7.44 -18.15
C GLN A 7 -5.74 5.99 -18.25
N TRP A 8 -5.08 5.47 -17.20
CA TRP A 8 -4.64 4.10 -17.14
C TRP A 8 -5.79 3.10 -17.31
N ILE A 9 -6.86 3.23 -16.52
CA ILE A 9 -8.07 2.40 -16.64
C ILE A 9 -8.63 2.45 -18.06
N SER A 10 -8.72 3.64 -18.67
CA SER A 10 -9.28 3.79 -20.01
C SER A 10 -8.42 3.17 -21.11
N SER A 11 -7.11 3.11 -20.90
CA SER A 11 -6.13 2.60 -21.86
C SER A 11 -5.87 1.09 -21.72
N ASP A 12 -6.08 0.52 -20.54
CA ASP A 12 -5.86 -0.89 -20.24
C ASP A 12 -7.19 -1.62 -20.17
N LYS A 13 -7.55 -2.28 -21.28
CA LYS A 13 -8.81 -3.03 -21.37
C LYS A 13 -8.88 -4.16 -20.34
N LYS A 14 -7.78 -4.87 -20.06
CA LYS A 14 -7.79 -5.99 -19.11
C LYS A 14 -8.08 -5.49 -17.70
N LEU A 15 -7.45 -4.37 -17.32
CA LEU A 15 -7.76 -3.69 -16.06
C LEU A 15 -9.22 -3.26 -16.00
N SER A 16 -9.70 -2.55 -17.03
CA SER A 16 -11.08 -2.07 -17.05
C SER A 16 -12.10 -3.20 -16.92
N ASP A 17 -11.93 -4.29 -17.68
CA ASP A 17 -12.79 -5.47 -17.64
C ASP A 17 -12.77 -6.13 -16.24
N LEU A 18 -11.58 -6.25 -15.63
CA LEU A 18 -11.41 -6.79 -14.27
C LEU A 18 -12.10 -5.91 -13.21
N LEU A 19 -11.96 -4.59 -13.29
CA LEU A 19 -12.58 -3.67 -12.34
C LEU A 19 -14.12 -3.71 -12.45
N VAL A 20 -14.66 -3.77 -13.67
CA VAL A 20 -16.10 -3.93 -13.89
C VAL A 20 -16.59 -5.25 -13.30
N GLU A 21 -15.85 -6.34 -13.51
CA GLU A 21 -16.17 -7.65 -12.95
C GLU A 21 -16.27 -7.57 -11.42
N ILE A 22 -15.24 -7.05 -10.75
CA ILE A 22 -15.19 -6.92 -9.29
C ILE A 22 -16.31 -6.02 -8.77
N GLN A 23 -16.56 -4.87 -9.40
CA GLN A 23 -17.62 -3.94 -9.01
C GLN A 23 -19.02 -4.54 -9.14
N SER A 24 -19.21 -5.46 -10.10
CA SER A 24 -20.49 -6.15 -10.31
C SER A 24 -20.76 -7.26 -9.30
N MET A 25 -19.77 -7.66 -8.49
CA MET A 25 -19.94 -8.68 -7.46
C MET A 25 -20.83 -8.18 -6.33
N ASN A 26 -21.73 -9.03 -5.83
CA ASN A 26 -22.54 -8.76 -4.64
C ASN A 26 -21.69 -8.89 -3.36
N LYS A 27 -20.76 -7.95 -3.18
CA LYS A 27 -19.77 -7.89 -2.11
C LYS A 27 -19.65 -6.48 -1.56
N THR A 28 -19.22 -6.36 -0.32
CA THR A 28 -18.93 -5.06 0.29
C THR A 28 -17.72 -4.38 -0.38
N PRO A 29 -17.57 -3.05 -0.29
CA PRO A 29 -16.39 -2.36 -0.83
C PRO A 29 -15.06 -2.91 -0.30
N VAL A 30 -15.01 -3.35 0.96
CA VAL A 30 -13.82 -3.94 1.58
C VAL A 30 -13.50 -5.30 0.95
N GLU A 31 -14.48 -6.20 0.83
CA GLU A 31 -14.27 -7.49 0.16
C GLU A 31 -13.89 -7.32 -1.32
N GLN A 32 -14.46 -6.33 -2.01
CA GLN A 32 -14.08 -6.00 -3.39
C GLN A 32 -12.63 -5.52 -3.46
N ALA A 33 -12.18 -4.73 -2.48
CA ALA A 33 -10.79 -4.28 -2.38
C ALA A 33 -9.82 -5.44 -2.10
N GLU A 34 -10.18 -6.40 -1.24
CA GLU A 34 -9.38 -7.62 -1.02
C GLU A 34 -9.22 -8.43 -2.31
N ILE A 35 -10.32 -8.64 -3.04
CA ILE A 35 -10.28 -9.35 -4.32
C ILE A 35 -9.44 -8.58 -5.35
N ALA A 36 -9.59 -7.26 -5.41
CA ALA A 36 -8.80 -6.42 -6.29
C ALA A 36 -7.32 -6.49 -5.93
N PHE A 37 -6.98 -6.48 -4.65
CA PHE A 37 -5.61 -6.54 -4.16
C PHE A 37 -4.91 -7.80 -4.68
N ASP A 38 -5.51 -8.97 -4.49
CA ASP A 38 -4.93 -10.22 -4.99
C ASP A 38 -4.85 -10.28 -6.52
N ARG A 39 -5.97 -9.99 -7.21
CA ARG A 39 -6.05 -10.17 -8.67
C ARG A 39 -5.19 -9.16 -9.45
N LEU A 40 -5.07 -7.93 -8.94
CA LEU A 40 -4.23 -6.91 -9.58
C LEU A 40 -2.74 -7.19 -9.35
N CYS A 41 -2.35 -7.68 -8.17
CA CYS A 41 -0.97 -8.12 -7.94
C CYS A 41 -0.56 -9.22 -8.92
N GLU A 42 -1.41 -10.23 -9.10
CA GLU A 42 -1.17 -11.32 -10.07
C GLU A 42 -1.13 -10.80 -11.51
N MET A 43 -2.10 -9.96 -11.91
CA MET A 43 -2.20 -9.46 -13.28
C MET A 43 -0.99 -8.61 -13.71
N TYR A 44 -0.39 -7.86 -12.78
CA TYR A 44 0.77 -7.00 -13.03
C TYR A 44 2.09 -7.59 -12.52
N GLU A 45 2.07 -8.84 -12.04
CA GLU A 45 3.24 -9.53 -11.49
C GLU A 45 3.98 -8.70 -10.41
N LEU A 46 3.21 -8.04 -9.54
CA LEU A 46 3.74 -7.18 -8.47
C LEU A 46 3.97 -7.98 -7.18
N PRO A 47 5.02 -7.64 -6.39
CA PRO A 47 5.25 -8.25 -5.09
C PRO A 47 4.11 -7.87 -4.15
N LYS A 48 3.31 -8.87 -3.76
CA LYS A 48 2.08 -8.63 -2.99
C LYS A 48 2.42 -8.32 -1.54
N MET A 49 3.28 -9.14 -0.95
CA MET A 49 3.74 -9.05 0.43
C MET A 49 5.26 -8.82 0.48
N PRO A 50 5.83 -8.35 1.62
CA PRO A 50 7.27 -8.09 1.74
C PRO A 50 8.15 -9.31 1.42
N GLU A 51 7.73 -10.51 1.79
CA GLU A 51 8.43 -11.76 1.50
C GLU A 51 8.54 -12.07 -0.01
N ASP A 52 7.70 -11.47 -0.85
CA ASP A 52 7.77 -11.62 -2.31
C ASP A 52 8.95 -10.84 -2.92
N LEU A 53 9.53 -9.89 -2.18
CA LEU A 53 10.67 -9.07 -2.60
C LEU A 53 11.98 -9.87 -2.60
N GLU A 54 12.17 -10.71 -1.58
CA GLU A 54 13.38 -11.52 -1.41
C GLU A 54 13.50 -12.65 -2.44
N ASN A 55 12.37 -13.10 -2.97
CA ASN A 55 12.30 -14.30 -3.78
C ASN A 55 12.53 -14.08 -5.29
N ASN A 56 12.46 -12.84 -5.79
CA ASN A 56 12.22 -12.63 -7.22
C ASN A 56 13.21 -11.73 -7.98
N GLY A 57 14.29 -11.23 -7.37
CA GLY A 57 15.19 -10.29 -8.08
C GLY A 57 14.43 -9.10 -8.68
N THR A 58 13.36 -8.72 -8.00
CA THR A 58 12.40 -7.71 -8.43
C THR A 58 13.06 -6.32 -8.34
N GLU A 59 12.73 -5.45 -9.29
CA GLU A 59 13.19 -4.06 -9.31
C GLU A 59 12.46 -3.17 -8.29
N TYR A 60 11.46 -3.71 -7.58
CA TYR A 60 10.67 -2.97 -6.62
C TYR A 60 11.33 -2.97 -5.25
N GLU A 61 11.38 -1.79 -4.63
CA GLU A 61 11.93 -1.62 -3.27
C GLU A 61 10.93 -1.97 -2.16
N ARG A 62 9.64 -2.13 -2.51
CA ARG A 62 8.56 -2.42 -1.56
C ARG A 62 7.43 -3.23 -2.18
N SER A 63 6.60 -3.82 -1.33
CA SER A 63 5.42 -4.60 -1.71
C SER A 63 4.16 -3.73 -1.87
N VAL A 64 3.14 -4.26 -2.56
CA VAL A 64 1.82 -3.61 -2.66
C VAL A 64 1.18 -3.47 -1.28
N PHE A 65 1.36 -4.46 -0.39
CA PHE A 65 0.93 -4.40 1.01
C PHE A 65 1.49 -3.16 1.73
N GLU A 66 2.80 -2.94 1.59
CA GLU A 66 3.49 -1.82 2.22
C GLU A 66 2.96 -0.50 1.69
N GLU A 67 2.96 -0.30 0.37
CA GLU A 67 2.49 0.94 -0.25
C GLU A 67 1.00 1.22 0.05
N HIS A 68 0.15 0.20 0.00
CA HIS A 68 -1.25 0.33 0.38
C HIS A 68 -1.41 0.79 1.83
N SER A 69 -0.61 0.26 2.74
CA SER A 69 -0.64 0.65 4.16
C SER A 69 -0.23 2.10 4.37
N LEU A 70 0.77 2.58 3.62
CA LEU A 70 1.19 3.98 3.65
C LEU A 70 0.11 4.91 3.08
N LEU A 71 -0.48 4.57 1.93
CA LEU A 71 -1.59 5.33 1.33
C LEU A 71 -2.81 5.38 2.24
N LYS A 72 -3.19 4.25 2.85
CA LYS A 72 -4.27 4.19 3.83
C LYS A 72 -3.95 5.03 5.07
N PHE A 73 -2.70 5.06 5.52
CA PHE A 73 -2.30 5.95 6.60
C PHE A 73 -2.48 7.42 6.20
N LEU A 74 -2.11 7.82 4.98
CA LEU A 74 -2.27 9.17 4.46
C LEU A 74 -3.75 9.57 4.20
N ALA A 75 -4.58 8.63 3.76
CA ALA A 75 -5.98 8.86 3.40
C ALA A 75 -6.92 7.77 3.99
N PRO A 76 -7.11 7.72 5.32
CA PRO A 76 -7.78 6.59 5.98
C PRO A 76 -9.29 6.49 5.73
N ASN A 77 -9.90 7.56 5.19
CA ASN A 77 -11.33 7.62 4.91
C ASN A 77 -11.66 7.42 3.42
N ASP A 78 -10.65 7.22 2.58
CA ASP A 78 -10.83 7.00 1.15
C ASP A 78 -11.42 5.60 0.88
N ASP A 79 -12.02 5.44 -0.30
CA ASP A 79 -12.58 4.17 -0.72
C ASP A 79 -11.46 3.09 -0.77
N PRO A 80 -11.61 1.95 -0.07
CA PRO A 80 -10.56 0.93 -0.01
C PRO A 80 -10.22 0.36 -1.39
N ARG A 81 -11.17 0.35 -2.34
CA ARG A 81 -10.91 -0.09 -3.72
C ARG A 81 -10.05 0.92 -4.46
N GLY A 82 -10.27 2.21 -4.18
CA GLY A 82 -9.44 3.30 -4.69
C GLY A 82 -8.02 3.26 -4.15
N LEU A 83 -7.85 2.98 -2.86
CA LEU A 83 -6.54 2.80 -2.22
C LEU A 83 -5.76 1.63 -2.84
N VAL A 84 -6.41 0.48 -3.04
CA VAL A 84 -5.79 -0.67 -3.73
C VAL A 84 -5.38 -0.32 -5.16
N LEU A 85 -6.26 0.31 -5.93
CA LEU A 85 -5.92 0.69 -7.31
C LEU A 85 -4.74 1.66 -7.35
N SER A 86 -4.68 2.58 -6.38
CA SER A 86 -3.61 3.57 -6.26
C SER A 86 -2.28 2.91 -5.88
N SER A 87 -2.26 1.96 -4.93
CA SER A 87 -1.04 1.25 -4.56
C SER A 87 -0.47 0.42 -5.71
N ILE A 88 -1.33 -0.23 -6.51
CA ILE A 88 -0.90 -0.96 -7.73
C ILE A 88 -0.30 0.03 -8.74
N TYR A 89 -0.96 1.15 -8.99
CA TYR A 89 -0.47 2.17 -9.91
C TYR A 89 0.87 2.75 -9.46
N HIS A 90 1.01 3.04 -8.16
CA HIS A 90 2.22 3.60 -7.56
C HIS A 90 3.42 2.69 -7.77
N LEU A 91 3.30 1.39 -7.45
CA LEU A 91 4.39 0.44 -7.68
C LEU A 91 4.69 0.32 -9.18
N TRP A 92 3.67 0.10 -10.00
CA TRP A 92 3.85 -0.08 -11.45
C TRP A 92 4.49 1.13 -12.15
N LYS A 93 4.33 2.34 -11.60
CA LYS A 93 4.92 3.58 -12.13
C LYS A 93 6.14 4.09 -11.36
N ASN A 94 6.56 3.39 -10.31
CA ASN A 94 7.60 3.83 -9.39
C ASN A 94 7.32 5.23 -8.80
N LEU A 95 6.07 5.46 -8.37
CA LEU A 95 5.56 6.68 -7.74
C LEU A 95 5.22 6.43 -6.27
N VAL A 96 6.11 5.71 -5.58
CA VAL A 96 5.86 5.23 -4.21
C VAL A 96 5.80 6.38 -3.19
N VAL A 97 5.04 6.19 -2.11
CA VAL A 97 4.91 7.16 -1.02
C VAL A 97 6.25 7.39 -0.33
N ASP A 98 6.57 8.67 -0.06
CA ASP A 98 7.74 9.02 0.74
C ASP A 98 7.46 8.74 2.22
N TYR A 99 8.38 8.03 2.87
CA TYR A 99 8.32 7.79 4.31
C TYR A 99 8.41 9.09 5.12
N GLN A 100 9.02 10.14 4.55
CA GLN A 100 9.02 11.48 5.14
C GLN A 100 7.59 12.02 5.27
N ASP A 101 6.73 11.87 4.26
CA ASP A 101 5.32 12.32 4.32
C ASP A 101 4.54 11.63 5.45
N ILE A 102 4.88 10.36 5.72
CA ILE A 102 4.28 9.57 6.80
C ILE A 102 4.70 10.10 8.16
N ALA A 103 5.99 10.40 8.35
CA ALA A 103 6.49 10.99 9.58
C ALA A 103 5.96 12.42 9.79
N GLU A 104 5.90 13.24 8.74
CA GLU A 104 5.34 14.60 8.82
C GLU A 104 3.86 14.58 9.18
N LYS A 105 3.08 13.65 8.61
CA LYS A 105 1.68 13.48 8.99
C LYS A 105 1.49 13.14 10.47
N GLU A 106 2.36 12.30 11.02
CA GLU A 106 2.25 11.85 12.41
C GLU A 106 2.81 12.87 13.42
N PHE A 107 3.99 13.42 13.16
CA PHE A 107 4.75 14.22 14.11
C PHE A 107 4.81 15.72 13.77
N GLY A 108 4.32 16.12 12.60
CA GLY A 108 4.51 17.48 12.09
C GLY A 108 5.99 17.82 11.96
N SER A 109 6.41 18.98 12.47
CA SER A 109 7.81 19.40 12.47
C SER A 109 8.67 18.76 13.56
N ASN A 110 8.12 17.90 14.42
CA ASN A 110 8.84 17.31 15.55
C ASN A 110 9.18 15.83 15.32
N ILE A 111 9.67 15.51 14.12
CA ILE A 111 10.05 14.14 13.77
C ILE A 111 11.27 13.70 14.60
N PRO A 112 11.22 12.54 15.28
CA PRO A 112 12.35 12.03 16.05
C PRO A 112 13.58 11.75 15.16
N GLU A 113 14.80 12.05 15.65
CA GLU A 113 16.06 11.78 14.90
C GLU A 113 16.25 10.30 14.52
N ASN A 114 15.68 9.37 15.28
CA ASN A 114 15.70 7.94 14.99
C ASN A 114 14.29 7.42 14.72
N CYS A 115 13.50 8.18 13.95
CA CYS A 115 12.14 7.79 13.63
C CYS A 115 12.11 6.45 12.88
N GLN A 116 11.37 5.50 13.43
CA GLN A 116 11.07 4.21 12.80
C GLN A 116 9.61 4.19 12.40
N ILE A 117 9.37 3.74 11.17
CA ILE A 117 8.05 3.55 10.60
C ILE A 117 7.93 2.07 10.28
N GLU A 118 6.91 1.45 10.82
CA GLU A 118 6.74 0.01 10.76
C GLU A 118 5.34 -0.34 10.32
N ILE A 119 5.18 -1.54 9.76
CA ILE A 119 3.89 -1.98 9.25
C ILE A 119 3.61 -3.40 9.74
N LYS A 120 2.39 -3.59 10.25
CA LYS A 120 1.85 -4.89 10.67
C LYS A 120 0.53 -5.18 9.97
N GLY A 121 0.13 -6.45 9.98
CA GLY A 121 -1.13 -6.92 9.38
C GLY A 121 -0.90 -7.67 8.07
N GLU A 122 -1.98 -7.89 7.32
CA GLU A 122 -1.96 -8.58 6.03
C GLU A 122 -2.94 -7.94 5.04
N GLY A 123 -2.70 -8.13 3.74
CA GLY A 123 -3.56 -7.65 2.66
C GLY A 123 -3.89 -6.15 2.80
N ILE A 124 -5.17 -5.78 2.70
CA ILE A 124 -5.59 -4.38 2.85
C ILE A 124 -5.70 -3.92 4.32
N ASN A 125 -5.50 -4.84 5.27
CA ASN A 125 -5.63 -4.60 6.70
C ASN A 125 -4.32 -4.15 7.36
N GLY A 126 -3.29 -3.84 6.56
CA GLY A 126 -2.05 -3.25 7.03
C GLY A 126 -2.24 -1.94 7.81
N GLN A 127 -1.35 -1.72 8.77
CA GLN A 127 -1.35 -0.58 9.70
C GLN A 127 0.06 -0.06 9.90
N VAL A 128 0.24 1.25 9.72
CA VAL A 128 1.47 1.96 10.06
C VAL A 128 1.56 2.15 11.58
N VAL A 129 2.73 1.86 12.15
CA VAL A 129 3.02 1.89 13.57
C VAL A 129 4.33 2.64 13.81
N PHE A 130 4.39 3.37 14.93
CA PHE A 130 5.58 4.10 15.38
C PHE A 130 6.02 3.56 16.75
N PRO A 131 7.03 2.67 16.83
CA PRO A 131 7.45 2.01 18.07
C PRO A 131 7.81 2.96 19.21
N SER A 132 8.36 4.12 18.86
CA SER A 132 8.72 5.18 19.81
C SER A 132 7.51 5.66 20.62
N LYS A 133 6.29 5.54 20.08
CA LYS A 133 5.04 5.86 20.78
C LYS A 133 4.51 4.68 21.61
N GLU A 134 4.79 3.45 21.17
CA GLU A 134 4.29 2.22 21.81
C GLU A 134 5.19 1.71 22.94
N GLY A 135 6.45 2.17 23.00
CA GLY A 135 7.43 1.74 24.01
C GLY A 135 7.81 0.26 23.91
N LYS A 136 7.63 -0.35 22.73
CA LYS A 136 7.90 -1.77 22.45
C LYS A 136 8.79 -1.90 21.22
N SER A 137 9.47 -3.04 21.09
CA SER A 137 10.19 -3.35 19.85
C SER A 137 9.22 -3.72 18.73
N TRP A 138 9.66 -3.57 17.48
CA TRP A 138 8.92 -3.92 16.28
C TRP A 138 8.45 -5.37 16.24
N PHE A 139 9.32 -6.26 16.70
CA PHE A 139 9.06 -7.68 16.81
C PHE A 139 7.89 -7.94 17.79
N ASP A 140 7.90 -7.27 18.95
CA ASP A 140 6.83 -7.41 19.95
C ASP A 140 5.49 -6.81 19.48
N LEU A 141 5.53 -5.92 18.49
CA LEU A 141 4.35 -5.31 17.88
C LEU A 141 3.78 -6.15 16.73
N GLY A 142 4.47 -7.23 16.34
CA GLY A 142 4.09 -8.08 15.22
C GLY A 142 4.25 -7.39 13.86
N CYS A 143 5.17 -6.44 13.76
CA CYS A 143 5.48 -5.77 12.51
C CYS A 143 6.23 -6.70 11.56
N ILE A 144 5.92 -6.62 10.27
CA ILE A 144 6.55 -7.40 9.19
C ILE A 144 7.38 -6.51 8.24
N VAL A 145 7.23 -5.19 8.35
CA VAL A 145 8.09 -4.18 7.69
C VAL A 145 8.69 -3.28 8.76
N ASN A 146 9.98 -2.96 8.64
CA ASN A 146 10.67 -2.00 9.49
C ASN A 146 11.56 -1.08 8.65
N THR A 147 11.22 0.22 8.65
CA THR A 147 11.98 1.26 7.95
C THR A 147 12.46 2.31 8.95
N LYS A 148 13.74 2.63 8.91
CA LYS A 148 14.32 3.75 9.65
C LYS A 148 14.49 4.95 8.72
N LEU A 149 13.96 6.10 9.11
CA LEU A 149 14.23 7.35 8.41
C LEU A 149 15.69 7.77 8.66
N SER A 150 16.39 8.12 7.58
CA SER A 150 17.79 8.56 7.57
C SER A 150 17.93 10.07 7.60
#